data_AF-A0A0Q7SVW2-F1
#
_entry.id   AF-A0A0Q7SVW2-F1
#
_cell.length_a   1.000
_cell.length_b   1.000
_cell.length_c   1.000
_cell.angle_alpha   90.00
_cell.angle_beta   90.00
_cell.angle_gamma   90.00
#
_symmetry.space_group_name_H-M   'P 1'
#
loop_
_entity.id
_entity.type
_entity.pdbx_description
1 polymer ?
#
loop_
_entity_poly.entity_id
_entity_poly.type
_entity_poly.pdbx_seq_one_letter_code
_entity_poly.pdbx_strand_id
1 'polypeptide(L)' 'METIEVVEDEKGWTVRHGAQVLFTDTVEERTFQTALAISHTLFDKGVPTQVVLVRKHRHH' A
#
# COMPACT_ATOMS: atom_id res chain seq x y z
N MET A 1 1.32 10.79 11.88
CA MET A 1 1.65 9.45 11.39
C MET A 1 0.64 9.11 10.32
N GLU A 2 1.13 8.80 9.12
CA GLU A 2 0.30 8.48 7.96
C GLU A 2 0.31 6.98 7.68
N THR A 3 -0.75 6.48 7.03
CA THR A 3 -0.91 5.05 6.75
C THR A 3 -0.95 4.81 5.26
N ILE A 4 0.01 4.04 4.77
CA ILE A 4 -0.02 3.49 3.42
C ILE A 4 -0.63 2.10 3.53
N GLU A 5 -1.75 1.88 2.85
CA GLU A 5 -2.43 0.59 2.81
C GLU A 5 -1.99 -0.16 1.55
N VAL A 6 -1.55 -1.40 1.71
CA VAL A 6 -1.39 -2.37 0.62
C VAL A 6 -2.60 -3.29 0.69
N VAL A 7 -3.54 -3.14 -0.24
CA VAL A 7 -4.80 -3.87 -0.27
C VAL A 7 -4.73 -4.99 -1.29
N GLU A 8 -4.99 -6.22 -0.85
CA GLU A 8 -5.21 -7.37 -1.72
C GLU A 8 -6.72 -7.55 -1.94
N ASP A 9 -7.15 -7.60 -3.20
CA ASP A 9 -8.52 -7.90 -3.61
C ASP A 9 -8.56 -8.84 -4.84
N GLU A 10 -9.77 -9.13 -5.34
CA GLU A 10 -9.97 -10.06 -6.46
C GLU A 10 -9.30 -9.62 -7.77
N LYS A 11 -8.97 -8.33 -7.90
CA LYS A 11 -8.34 -7.76 -9.10
C LYS A 11 -6.82 -7.66 -8.96
N GLY A 12 -6.27 -7.98 -7.79
CA GLY A 12 -4.85 -7.94 -7.49
C GLY A 12 -4.54 -7.07 -6.29
N TRP A 13 -3.53 -6.21 -6.44
CA TRP A 13 -2.89 -5.48 -5.37
C TRP A 13 -2.95 -3.98 -5.60
N THR A 14 -3.28 -3.22 -4.56
CA THR A 14 -3.43 -1.76 -4.63
C THR A 14 -2.70 -1.08 -3.47
N VAL A 15 -1.87 -0.08 -3.76
CA VAL A 15 -1.32 0.84 -2.75
C VAL A 15 -2.25 2.04 -2.63
N ARG A 16 -2.66 2.36 -1.41
CA ARG A 16 -3.50 3.52 -1.08
C ARG A 16 -2.88 4.38 -0.01
N HIS A 17 -3.20 5.66 -0.05
CA HIS A 17 -2.98 6.60 1.04
C HIS A 17 -4.32 7.31 1.32
N GLY A 18 -5.01 6.86 2.37
CA GLY A 18 -6.38 7.26 2.65
C GLY A 18 -7.35 6.93 1.51
N ALA A 19 -8.03 7.95 0.97
CA ALA A 19 -8.96 7.79 -0.15
C ALA A 19 -8.26 7.67 -1.52
N GLN A 20 -6.96 8.00 -1.60
CA GLN A 20 -6.23 8.05 -2.87
C GLN A 20 -5.59 6.70 -3.19
N VAL A 21 -5.79 6.23 -4.41
CA VAL A 21 -5.04 5.11 -4.99
C VAL A 21 -3.74 5.67 -5.57
N LEU A 22 -2.61 5.14 -5.10
CA LEU A 22 -1.27 5.57 -5.54
C LEU A 22 -0.68 4.62 -6.58
N PHE A 23 -1.00 3.33 -6.50
CA PHE A 23 -0.48 2.31 -7.41
C PHE A 23 -1.40 1.07 -7.42
N THR A 24 -1.44 0.37 -8.56
CA THR A 24 -2.16 -0.90 -8.72
C THR A 24 -1.31 -1.85 -9.56
N ASP A 25 -1.22 -3.11 -9.15
CA ASP A 25 -0.57 -4.16 -9.93
C ASP A 25 -1.26 -5.51 -9.65
N THR A 26 -0.96 -6.49 -10.48
CA THR A 26 -1.30 -7.91 -10.25
C THR A 26 -0.21 -8.64 -9.47
N VAL A 27 1.01 -8.07 -9.38
CA VAL A 27 2.17 -8.66 -8.71
C VAL A 27 2.33 -8.11 -7.29
N GLU A 28 2.29 -9.00 -6.29
CA GLU A 28 2.45 -8.67 -4.86
C GLU A 28 3.78 -7.96 -4.60
N GLU A 29 4.91 -8.57 -4.98
CA GLU A 29 6.25 -8.06 -4.68
C GLU A 29 6.45 -6.63 -5.19
N ARG A 30 6.06 -6.34 -6.44
CA ARG A 30 6.19 -5.00 -7.03
C ARG A 30 5.32 -3.98 -6.29
N THR A 31 4.14 -4.39 -5.84
CA THR A 31 3.24 -3.53 -5.07
C THR A 31 3.86 -3.16 -3.72
N PHE A 32 4.42 -4.15 -3.00
CA PHE A 32 5.10 -3.90 -1.73
C PHE A 32 6.36 -3.05 -1.88
N GLN A 33 7.18 -3.30 -2.90
CA GLN A 33 8.35 -2.46 -3.19
C GLN A 33 7.94 -1.01 -3.46
N THR A 34 6.82 -0.80 -4.16
CA THR A 34 6.28 0.53 -4.43
C THR A 34 5.78 1.21 -3.15
N ALA A 35 5.03 0.49 -2.31
CA ALA A 35 4.59 1.00 -1.00
C ALA A 35 5.76 1.40 -0.11
N LEU A 36 6.83 0.60 -0.08
CA LEU A 36 8.06 0.91 0.65
C LEU A 36 8.76 2.15 0.09
N ALA A 37 8.89 2.28 -1.23
CA ALA A 37 9.49 3.45 -1.86
C ALA A 37 8.72 4.75 -1.54
N ILE A 38 7.38 4.69 -1.55
CA ILE A 38 6.52 5.81 -1.15
C ILE A 38 6.74 6.14 0.33
N SER A 39 6.80 5.13 1.20
CA SER A 39 7.02 5.33 2.64
C SER A 39 8.35 6.03 2.93
N HIS A 40 9.43 5.66 2.23
CA HIS A 40 10.73 6.31 2.34
C HIS A 40 10.67 7.76 1.87
N THR A 41 9.99 8.02 0.75
CA THR A 41 9.81 9.39 0.23
C THR A 41 9.07 10.30 1.21
N LEU A 42 8.09 9.76 1.96
CA LEU A 42 7.38 10.49 3.01
C LEU A 42 8.24 10.67 4.26
N PHE A 43 9.02 9.67 4.62
CA PHE A 43 9.99 9.76 5.71
C PHE A 43 11.02 10.86 5.46
N ASP A 44 11.57 10.95 4.26
CA ASP A 44 12.52 12.01 3.85
C ASP A 44 11.91 13.41 3.96
N LYS A 45 10.57 13.53 3.89
CA LYS A 45 9.82 14.77 4.10
C LYS A 45 9.48 15.03 5.57
N GLY A 46 9.97 14.22 6.50
CA GLY A 46 9.68 14.31 7.92
C GLY A 46 8.31 13.77 8.32
N VAL A 47 7.65 12.99 7.44
CA VAL A 47 6.34 12.40 7.72
C VAL A 47 6.52 10.93 8.15
N PRO A 48 6.29 10.60 9.43
CA PRO A 48 6.35 9.20 9.87
C PRO A 48 5.19 8.42 9.26
N THR A 49 5.51 7.30 8.62
CA THR A 49 4.54 6.44 7.93
C THR A 49 4.53 5.01 8.48
N GLN A 50 3.38 4.36 8.39
CA GLN A 50 3.21 2.94 8.62
C GLN A 50 2.64 2.30 7.34
N VAL A 51 3.20 1.17 6.94
CA VAL A 51 2.66 0.34 5.85
C VAL A 51 1.82 -0.77 6.46
N VAL A 52 0.55 -0.89 6.05
CA VAL A 52 -0.40 -1.88 6.55
C VAL A 52 -0.89 -2.75 5.40
N LEU A 53 -0.81 -4.07 5.58
CA LEU A 53 -1.42 -5.03 4.66
C LEU A 53 -2.90 -5.24 5.02
N VAL A 54 -3.78 -5.02 4.05
CA VAL A 54 -5.23 -5.27 4.16
C VAL A 54 -5.61 -6.36 3.17
N ARG A 55 -5.79 -7.59 3.67
CA ARG A 55 -6.27 -8.71 2.85
C ARG A 55 -7.78 -8.80 2.92
N LYS A 56 -8.46 -8.59 1.79
CA LYS A 56 -9.89 -8.88 1.68
C LYS A 56 -10.08 -10.36 1.37
N HIS A 57 -9.84 -11.23 2.36
CA HIS A 57 -10.21 -12.63 2.21
C HIS A 57 -11.73 -12.78 2.12
N ARG A 58 -12.22 -13.42 1.06
CA ARG A 58 -13.55 -14.05 1.04
C ARG A 58 -13.58 -15.11 2.15
N HIS A 59 -14.42 -14.93 3.16
CA HIS A 59 -14.94 -16.08 3.92
C HIS A 59 -15.66 -16.97 2.91
N HIS A 60 -15.19 -18.21 2.74
CA HIS A 60 -15.82 -19.21 1.91
C HIS A 60 -16.23 -20.41 2.77
#